data_AF-A0A8T4A2E8-F1
#
_entry.id   AF-A0A8T4A2E8-F1
#
_cell.length_a   1.000
_cell.length_b   1.000
_cell.length_c   1.000
_cell.angle_alpha   90.00
_cell.angle_beta   90.00
_cell.angle_gamma   90.00
#
_symmetry.space_group_name_H-M   'P 1'
#
loop_
_entity.id
_entity.type
_entity.pdbx_description
1 polymer ?
#
loop_
_entity_poly.entity_id
_entity_poly.type
_entity_poly.pdbx_seq_one_letter_code
_entity_poly.pdbx_strand_id
1 'polypeptide(L)'
;MNKKIRKFIKLAEGRSDVYKFLSFVYSKPSKEFVDKIKESKFLSIETAELEEFEVEYTRLFAASGEHYIPPYESVYKDKWTIDYVGMPHLGLPPRREVVEGLLWGDSTVAVQKKYRKAGLEVSENDREIPDHISVELEFMHYLCGKEAEAWKSGNKSEAVKYLEMQKEFLNEHLAAWVEKFCTKVEERAQYDFYRIMARLTREYVRLEQAEIESFIENAKLL
;
A
#
# COMPACT_ATOMS: atom_id res chain seq x y z
N MET A 1 -10.16 -24.04 22.49
CA MET A 1 -9.32 -22.97 21.88
C MET A 1 -8.94 -21.95 22.94
N ASN A 2 -7.64 -21.73 23.18
CA ASN A 2 -7.08 -20.84 24.20
C ASN A 2 -7.57 -19.38 24.03
N LYS A 3 -7.91 -18.69 25.12
CA LYS A 3 -8.38 -17.28 25.11
C LYS A 3 -7.38 -16.34 24.44
N LYS A 4 -6.07 -16.58 24.60
CA LYS A 4 -5.02 -15.79 23.95
C LYS A 4 -5.02 -16.01 22.42
N ILE A 5 -5.11 -17.25 21.95
CA ILE A 5 -5.18 -17.58 20.51
C ILE A 5 -6.41 -16.92 19.87
N ARG A 6 -7.57 -16.94 20.55
CA ARG A 6 -8.77 -16.22 20.08
C ARG A 6 -8.55 -14.72 19.90
N LYS A 7 -7.73 -14.10 20.74
CA LYS A 7 -7.39 -12.68 20.62
C LYS A 7 -6.52 -12.42 19.40
N PHE A 8 -5.52 -13.26 19.15
CA PHE A 8 -4.67 -13.16 17.95
C PHE A 8 -5.45 -13.35 16.65
N ILE A 9 -6.37 -14.33 16.59
CA ILE A 9 -7.24 -14.51 15.42
C ILE A 9 -8.02 -13.22 15.12
N LYS A 10 -8.72 -12.67 16.13
CA LYS A 10 -9.51 -11.45 15.96
C LYS A 10 -8.66 -10.23 15.59
N LEU A 11 -7.44 -10.13 16.14
CA LEU A 11 -6.52 -9.05 15.81
C LEU A 11 -6.07 -9.15 14.34
N ALA A 12 -5.65 -10.33 13.90
CA ALA A 12 -5.22 -10.56 12.52
C ALA A 12 -6.37 -10.32 11.53
N GLU A 13 -7.59 -10.80 11.83
CA GLU A 13 -8.80 -10.53 11.03
C GLU A 13 -9.10 -9.03 10.95
N GLY A 14 -9.13 -8.33 12.09
CA GLY A 14 -9.40 -6.89 12.11
C GLY A 14 -8.37 -6.07 11.32
N ARG A 15 -7.09 -6.43 11.43
CA ARG A 15 -6.02 -5.80 10.64
C ARG A 15 -6.19 -6.08 9.14
N SER A 16 -6.52 -7.32 8.80
CA SER A 16 -6.81 -7.75 7.43
C SER A 16 -7.96 -6.94 6.81
N ASP A 17 -9.03 -6.69 7.57
CA ASP A 17 -10.18 -5.91 7.11
C ASP A 17 -9.82 -4.44 6.85
N VAL A 18 -9.03 -3.81 7.73
CA VAL A 18 -8.56 -2.43 7.53
C VAL A 18 -7.69 -2.32 6.28
N TYR A 19 -6.71 -3.22 6.10
CA TYR A 19 -5.89 -3.22 4.88
C TYR A 19 -6.71 -3.43 3.62
N LYS A 20 -7.74 -4.29 3.64
CA LYS A 20 -8.61 -4.50 2.48
C LYS A 20 -9.42 -3.25 2.16
N PHE A 21 -9.94 -2.59 3.19
CA PHE A 21 -10.65 -1.33 3.03
C PHE A 21 -9.75 -0.25 2.42
N LEU A 22 -8.55 -0.06 2.95
CA LEU A 22 -7.60 0.95 2.43
C LEU A 22 -7.15 0.61 1.00
N SER A 23 -6.88 -0.65 0.68
CA SER A 23 -6.58 -1.10 -0.69
C SER A 23 -7.69 -0.69 -1.67
N PHE A 24 -8.95 -0.83 -1.24
CA PHE A 24 -10.10 -0.48 -2.03
C PHE A 24 -10.24 1.04 -2.24
N VAL A 25 -9.91 1.87 -1.23
CA VAL A 25 -9.89 3.34 -1.33
C VAL A 25 -8.96 3.86 -2.42
N TYR A 26 -7.80 3.23 -2.58
CA TYR A 26 -6.81 3.63 -3.58
C TYR A 26 -6.92 2.84 -4.89
N SER A 27 -7.95 2.02 -5.04
CA SER A 27 -8.27 1.38 -6.32
C SER A 27 -9.20 2.28 -7.13
N LYS A 28 -9.27 2.06 -8.45
CA LYS A 28 -10.22 2.79 -9.31
C LYS A 28 -11.64 2.67 -8.75
N PRO A 29 -12.33 3.79 -8.48
CA PRO A 29 -13.70 3.77 -7.98
C PRO A 29 -14.62 2.97 -8.92
N SER A 30 -15.53 2.23 -8.31
CA SER A 30 -16.55 1.44 -8.99
C SER A 30 -17.89 1.65 -8.31
N LYS A 31 -18.98 1.19 -8.93
CA LYS A 31 -20.30 1.24 -8.27
C LYS A 31 -20.28 0.50 -6.93
N GLU A 32 -19.68 -0.69 -6.89
CA GLU A 32 -19.51 -1.47 -5.66
C GLU A 32 -18.72 -0.69 -4.59
N PHE A 33 -17.73 0.10 -5.01
CA PHE A 33 -16.98 0.97 -4.12
C PHE A 33 -17.86 1.98 -3.43
N VAL A 34 -18.62 2.73 -4.20
CA VAL A 34 -19.51 3.76 -3.69
C VAL A 34 -20.58 3.18 -2.79
N ASP A 35 -21.18 2.05 -3.19
CA ASP A 35 -22.21 1.36 -2.40
C ASP A 35 -21.66 0.95 -1.02
N LYS A 36 -20.46 0.32 -0.98
CA LYS A 36 -19.79 -0.05 0.28
C LYS A 36 -19.45 1.16 1.15
N ILE A 37 -18.97 2.25 0.56
CA ILE A 37 -18.69 3.48 1.31
C ILE A 37 -19.97 4.06 1.92
N LYS A 38 -21.07 4.12 1.15
CA LYS A 38 -22.38 4.60 1.61
C LYS A 38 -22.95 3.73 2.74
N GLU A 39 -22.79 2.41 2.66
CA GLU A 39 -23.22 1.47 3.71
C GLU A 39 -22.39 1.55 4.99
N SER A 40 -21.10 1.87 4.87
CA SER A 40 -20.14 1.83 5.98
C SER A 40 -20.44 2.82 7.11
N LYS A 41 -21.26 3.85 6.86
CA LYS A 41 -21.54 4.99 7.78
C LYS A 41 -20.29 5.69 8.33
N PHE A 42 -19.09 5.34 7.86
CA PHE A 42 -17.81 5.81 8.37
C PHE A 42 -17.59 7.31 8.15
N LEU A 43 -18.32 7.84 7.18
CA LEU A 43 -18.23 9.20 6.74
C LEU A 43 -19.65 9.70 6.58
N SER A 44 -20.00 10.75 7.33
CA SER A 44 -21.10 11.65 6.97
C SER A 44 -20.70 12.48 5.74
N ILE A 45 -20.27 11.79 4.66
CA ILE A 45 -20.16 12.38 3.34
C ILE A 45 -21.58 12.43 2.82
N GLU A 46 -22.18 13.60 2.97
CA GLU A 46 -23.36 13.93 2.20
C GLU A 46 -23.00 13.79 0.70
N THR A 47 -23.76 12.95 0.01
CA THR A 47 -24.10 13.11 -1.42
C THR A 47 -23.05 12.92 -2.52
N ALA A 48 -21.82 12.44 -2.26
CA ALA A 48 -20.89 12.21 -3.37
C ALA A 48 -21.35 11.05 -4.29
N GLU A 49 -21.62 11.37 -5.56
CA GLU A 49 -21.95 10.40 -6.61
C GLU A 49 -20.70 9.71 -7.15
N LEU A 50 -20.85 8.55 -7.81
CA LEU A 50 -19.71 7.80 -8.37
C LEU A 50 -18.83 8.67 -9.28
N GLU A 51 -19.45 9.55 -10.06
CA GLU A 51 -18.75 10.46 -10.96
C GLU A 51 -17.82 11.41 -10.21
N GLU A 52 -18.22 11.92 -9.04
CA GLU A 52 -17.36 12.81 -8.24
C GLU A 52 -16.12 12.07 -7.73
N PHE A 53 -16.28 10.83 -7.27
CA PHE A 53 -15.16 9.98 -6.88
C PHE A 53 -14.25 9.65 -8.06
N GLU A 54 -14.81 9.30 -9.21
CA GLU A 54 -14.04 8.98 -10.42
C GLU A 54 -13.24 10.19 -10.93
N VAL A 55 -13.85 11.38 -10.93
CA VAL A 55 -13.20 12.63 -11.33
C VAL A 55 -12.03 12.94 -10.40
N GLU A 56 -12.26 12.90 -9.09
CA GLU A 56 -11.20 13.20 -8.12
C GLU A 56 -10.10 12.15 -8.12
N TYR A 57 -10.46 10.86 -8.19
CA TYR A 57 -9.49 9.77 -8.33
C TYR A 57 -8.64 9.96 -9.58
N THR A 58 -9.26 10.27 -10.72
CA THR A 58 -8.56 10.49 -11.98
C THR A 58 -7.60 11.67 -11.86
N ARG A 59 -8.05 12.79 -11.26
CA ARG A 59 -7.25 13.99 -11.05
C ARG A 59 -6.03 13.73 -10.15
N LEU A 60 -6.20 12.93 -9.09
CA LEU A 60 -5.14 12.64 -8.13
C LEU A 60 -4.19 11.54 -8.60
N PHE A 61 -4.69 10.46 -9.20
CA PHE A 61 -3.93 9.19 -9.31
C PHE A 61 -3.80 8.62 -10.73
N ALA A 62 -4.49 9.17 -11.74
CA ALA A 62 -4.46 8.57 -13.08
C ALA A 62 -4.06 9.53 -14.20
N ALA A 63 -4.53 10.78 -14.17
CA ALA A 63 -4.24 11.76 -15.21
C ALA A 63 -2.94 12.51 -14.90
N SER A 64 -1.99 12.47 -15.83
CA SER A 64 -0.80 13.29 -15.75
C SER A 64 -1.17 14.78 -15.82
N GLY A 65 -0.69 15.56 -14.85
CA GLY A 65 -1.03 16.97 -14.69
C GLY A 65 -0.46 17.55 -13.42
N GLU A 66 -0.73 18.83 -13.17
CA GLU A 66 -0.20 19.57 -12.01
C GLU A 66 -0.52 18.90 -10.67
N HIS A 67 -1.70 18.27 -10.59
CA HIS A 67 -2.19 17.64 -9.37
C HIS A 67 -1.89 16.15 -9.26
N TYR A 68 -1.25 15.54 -10.28
CA TYR A 68 -0.97 14.12 -10.30
C TYR A 68 -0.03 13.72 -9.15
N ILE A 69 -0.42 12.68 -8.42
CA ILE A 69 0.31 12.05 -7.34
C ILE A 69 0.45 10.59 -7.75
N PRO A 70 1.61 10.17 -8.28
CA PRO A 70 1.81 8.79 -8.66
C PRO A 70 1.65 7.90 -7.41
N PRO A 71 0.76 6.91 -7.41
CA PRO A 71 0.52 6.02 -6.26
C PRO A 71 1.47 4.82 -6.25
N TYR A 72 2.76 5.01 -6.59
CA TYR A 72 3.74 3.95 -6.77
C TYR A 72 4.97 4.14 -5.89
N GLU A 73 5.41 3.11 -5.16
CA GLU A 73 6.59 3.16 -4.28
C GLU A 73 7.85 3.67 -5.00
N SER A 74 8.12 3.13 -6.20
CA SER A 74 9.32 3.46 -7.00
C SER A 74 9.48 4.96 -7.24
N VAL A 75 8.38 5.71 -7.38
CA VAL A 75 8.40 7.17 -7.57
C VAL A 75 8.98 7.91 -6.36
N TYR A 76 8.83 7.37 -5.15
CA TYR A 76 9.24 8.04 -3.91
C TYR A 76 10.55 7.51 -3.33
N LYS A 77 10.93 6.28 -3.66
CA LYS A 77 12.11 5.61 -3.09
C LYS A 77 13.26 5.46 -4.06
N ASP A 78 12.98 5.21 -5.34
CA ASP A 78 14.04 4.80 -6.26
C ASP A 78 14.75 6.02 -6.86
N LYS A 79 16.05 5.85 -7.06
CA LYS A 79 16.92 6.83 -7.71
C LYS A 79 17.62 6.15 -8.87
N TRP A 80 17.54 6.77 -10.04
CA TRP A 80 18.09 6.22 -11.28
C TRP A 80 19.28 7.03 -11.71
N THR A 81 20.38 6.36 -12.04
CA THR A 81 21.53 7.02 -12.66
C THR A 81 21.40 6.91 -14.17
N ILE A 82 21.19 8.04 -14.84
CA ILE A 82 21.11 8.11 -16.30
C ILE A 82 22.43 8.67 -16.84
N ASP A 83 23.06 7.88 -17.69
CA ASP A 83 24.24 8.28 -18.45
C ASP A 83 23.80 8.78 -19.83
N TYR A 84 23.87 10.09 -20.02
CA TYR A 84 23.61 10.72 -21.31
C TYR A 84 24.85 10.62 -22.19
N VAL A 85 24.68 9.95 -23.33
CA VAL A 85 25.67 9.99 -24.41
C VAL A 85 25.74 11.43 -24.92
N GLY A 86 26.90 12.06 -24.74
CA GLY A 86 27.12 13.42 -25.25
C GLY A 86 26.88 13.51 -26.75
N MET A 87 26.57 14.71 -27.23
CA MET A 87 26.49 15.03 -28.65
C MET A 87 27.57 16.08 -28.99
N PRO A 88 28.82 15.66 -29.25
CA PRO A 88 29.94 16.58 -29.44
C PRO A 88 29.75 17.57 -30.59
N HIS A 89 29.08 17.13 -31.66
CA HIS A 89 28.71 17.93 -32.83
C HIS A 89 27.69 19.04 -32.51
N LEU A 90 27.02 18.97 -31.36
CA LEU A 90 26.15 20.02 -30.81
C LEU A 90 26.77 20.71 -29.58
N GLY A 91 28.05 20.42 -29.25
CA GLY A 91 28.72 20.95 -28.07
C GLY A 91 28.19 20.42 -26.73
N LEU A 92 27.42 19.33 -26.73
CA LEU A 92 26.85 18.74 -25.52
C LEU A 92 27.78 17.62 -24.99
N PRO A 93 28.45 17.81 -23.84
CA PRO A 93 29.31 16.76 -23.28
C PRO A 93 28.47 15.60 -22.72
N PRO A 94 29.06 14.39 -22.59
CA PRO A 94 28.46 13.34 -21.80
C PRO A 94 28.22 13.83 -20.38
N ARG A 95 27.09 13.43 -19.79
CA ARG A 95 26.77 13.77 -18.39
C ARG A 95 26.05 12.61 -17.72
N ARG A 96 26.24 12.53 -16.41
CA ARG A 96 25.56 11.58 -15.54
C ARG A 96 24.63 12.35 -14.63
N GLU A 97 23.37 11.95 -14.59
CA GLU A 97 22.37 12.57 -13.72
C GLU A 97 21.68 11.50 -12.88
N VAL A 98 21.37 11.86 -11.64
CA VAL A 98 20.51 11.04 -10.78
C VAL A 98 19.11 11.61 -10.87
N VAL A 99 18.15 10.81 -11.33
CA VAL A 99 16.74 11.19 -11.45
C VAL A 99 15.88 10.37 -10.48
N GLU A 100 14.80 10.97 -10.01
CA GLU A 100 13.80 10.37 -9.13
C GLU A 100 12.42 10.43 -9.81
N GLY A 101 11.44 9.70 -9.28
CA GLY A 101 10.06 9.80 -9.76
C GLY A 101 9.73 8.97 -11.00
N LEU A 102 10.55 7.96 -11.31
CA LEU A 102 10.28 6.99 -12.38
C LEU A 102 9.58 5.74 -11.83
N LEU A 103 8.77 5.11 -12.68
CA LEU A 103 8.09 3.84 -12.42
C LEU A 103 9.00 2.65 -12.72
N TRP A 104 8.58 1.45 -12.29
CA TRP A 104 9.25 0.18 -12.60
C TRP A 104 10.71 0.11 -12.11
N GLY A 105 10.98 0.65 -10.92
CA GLY A 105 12.31 0.65 -10.33
C GLY A 105 12.64 -0.56 -9.48
N ASP A 106 13.76 -0.45 -8.77
CA ASP A 106 14.28 -1.50 -7.88
C ASP A 106 13.25 -1.88 -6.81
N SER A 107 12.47 -0.92 -6.32
CA SER A 107 11.38 -1.16 -5.37
C SER A 107 10.30 -2.06 -5.98
N THR A 108 9.92 -1.84 -7.23
CA THR A 108 8.95 -2.69 -7.95
C THR A 108 9.43 -4.15 -8.06
N VAL A 109 10.70 -4.35 -8.38
CA VAL A 109 11.30 -5.70 -8.44
C VAL A 109 11.36 -6.33 -7.04
N ALA A 110 11.62 -5.52 -6.01
CA ALA A 110 11.68 -5.98 -4.63
C ALA A 110 10.30 -6.42 -4.10
N VAL A 111 9.22 -5.67 -4.32
CA VAL A 111 7.86 -6.09 -3.93
C VAL A 111 7.43 -7.37 -4.64
N GLN A 112 7.72 -7.52 -5.93
CA GLN A 112 7.45 -8.77 -6.66
C GLN A 112 8.13 -9.98 -6.01
N LYS A 113 9.36 -9.83 -5.50
CA LYS A 113 10.05 -10.90 -4.77
C LYS A 113 9.35 -11.22 -3.46
N LYS A 114 8.82 -10.22 -2.73
CA LYS A 114 8.04 -10.45 -1.50
C LYS A 114 6.75 -11.20 -1.80
N TYR A 115 6.04 -10.87 -2.89
CA TYR A 115 4.83 -11.57 -3.32
C TYR A 115 5.13 -13.05 -3.61
N ARG A 116 6.18 -13.32 -4.39
CA ARG A 116 6.62 -14.70 -4.69
C ARG A 116 7.03 -15.48 -3.44
N LYS A 117 7.75 -14.84 -2.50
CA LYS A 117 8.12 -15.44 -1.20
C LYS A 117 6.88 -15.85 -0.39
N ALA A 118 5.76 -15.16 -0.57
CA ALA A 118 4.48 -15.45 0.07
C ALA A 118 3.59 -16.45 -0.68
N GLY A 119 4.10 -17.02 -1.78
CA GLY A 119 3.38 -17.98 -2.61
C GLY A 119 2.38 -17.34 -3.58
N LEU A 120 2.50 -16.04 -3.85
CA LEU A 120 1.69 -15.35 -4.86
C LEU A 120 2.47 -15.23 -6.18
N GLU A 121 1.75 -15.34 -7.28
CA GLU A 121 2.25 -15.00 -8.62
C GLU A 121 1.57 -13.71 -9.07
N VAL A 122 2.36 -12.80 -9.64
CA VAL A 122 1.82 -11.61 -10.30
C VAL A 122 1.32 -12.07 -11.67
N SER A 123 0.03 -11.87 -11.95
CA SER A 123 -0.52 -12.26 -13.24
C SER A 123 0.03 -11.36 -14.33
N GLU A 124 0.32 -11.92 -15.51
CA GLU A 124 0.64 -11.13 -16.69
C GLU A 124 -0.54 -10.26 -17.16
N ASN A 125 -1.76 -10.58 -16.71
CA ASN A 125 -2.97 -9.80 -16.97
C ASN A 125 -3.23 -8.71 -15.93
N ASP A 126 -2.42 -8.62 -14.87
CA ASP A 126 -2.57 -7.57 -13.88
C ASP A 126 -2.20 -6.24 -14.53
N ARG A 127 -3.17 -5.32 -14.53
CA ARG A 127 -3.03 -4.02 -15.20
C ARG A 127 -2.24 -3.01 -14.38
N GLU A 128 -2.03 -3.29 -13.10
CA GLU A 128 -1.42 -2.38 -12.16
C GLU A 128 0.03 -2.77 -11.87
N ILE A 129 0.89 -1.78 -11.67
CA ILE A 129 2.29 -2.04 -11.32
C ILE A 129 2.33 -2.62 -9.89
N PRO A 130 3.14 -3.66 -9.61
CA PRO A 130 3.15 -4.35 -8.32
C PRO A 130 3.39 -3.48 -7.08
N ASP A 131 4.02 -2.32 -7.26
CA ASP A 131 4.35 -1.36 -6.20
C ASP A 131 3.33 -0.22 -6.08
N HIS A 132 2.16 -0.39 -6.70
CA HIS A 132 1.03 0.49 -6.49
C HIS A 132 0.48 0.33 -5.06
N ILE A 133 0.13 1.44 -4.40
CA ILE A 133 -0.31 1.43 -2.99
C ILE A 133 -1.48 0.48 -2.72
N SER A 134 -2.45 0.40 -3.63
CA SER A 134 -3.60 -0.52 -3.46
C SER A 134 -3.17 -1.98 -3.45
N VAL A 135 -2.14 -2.32 -4.23
CA VAL A 135 -1.59 -3.68 -4.35
C VAL A 135 -0.75 -4.01 -3.11
N GLU A 136 0.08 -3.08 -2.65
CA GLU A 136 0.85 -3.26 -1.40
C GLU A 136 -0.08 -3.43 -0.18
N LEU A 137 -1.16 -2.64 -0.10
CA LEU A 137 -2.17 -2.77 0.95
C LEU A 137 -2.94 -4.10 0.84
N GLU A 138 -3.27 -4.54 -0.37
CA GLU A 138 -3.88 -5.85 -0.60
C GLU A 138 -2.97 -7.00 -0.18
N PHE A 139 -1.66 -6.86 -0.41
CA PHE A 139 -0.69 -7.83 0.06
C PHE A 139 -0.63 -7.91 1.58
N MET A 140 -0.68 -6.78 2.29
CA MET A 140 -0.78 -6.76 3.76
C MET A 140 -2.08 -7.41 4.26
N HIS A 141 -3.21 -7.18 3.57
CA HIS A 141 -4.46 -7.88 3.83
C HIS A 141 -4.29 -9.40 3.72
N TYR A 142 -3.67 -9.88 2.63
CA TYR A 142 -3.37 -11.29 2.41
C TYR A 142 -2.52 -11.89 3.53
N LEU A 143 -1.41 -11.23 3.91
CA LEU A 143 -0.53 -11.72 4.96
C LEU A 143 -1.24 -11.81 6.32
N CYS A 144 -2.09 -10.83 6.66
CA CYS A 144 -2.91 -10.86 7.88
C CYS A 144 -3.95 -12.00 7.84
N GLY A 145 -4.55 -12.26 6.67
CA GLY A 145 -5.46 -13.39 6.47
C GLY A 145 -4.76 -14.74 6.68
N LYS A 146 -3.55 -14.89 6.14
CA LYS A 146 -2.71 -16.08 6.33
C LYS A 146 -2.27 -16.29 7.77
N GLU A 147 -1.96 -15.20 8.48
CA GLU A 147 -1.74 -15.24 9.92
C GLU A 147 -2.99 -15.77 10.67
N ALA A 148 -4.18 -15.25 10.37
CA ALA A 148 -5.42 -15.68 11.01
C ALA A 148 -5.72 -17.18 10.75
N GLU A 149 -5.50 -17.66 9.52
CA GLU A 149 -5.63 -19.07 9.14
C GLU A 149 -4.66 -19.96 9.95
N ALA A 150 -3.41 -19.53 10.09
CA ALA A 150 -2.40 -20.23 10.88
C ALA A 150 -2.78 -20.32 12.36
N TRP A 151 -3.33 -19.24 12.94
CA TRP A 151 -3.83 -19.27 14.31
C TRP A 151 -5.04 -20.20 14.49
N LYS A 152 -6.00 -20.19 13.55
CA LYS A 152 -7.19 -21.07 13.57
C LYS A 152 -6.82 -22.54 13.48
N SER A 153 -5.81 -22.87 12.68
CA SER A 153 -5.29 -24.24 12.53
C SER A 153 -4.36 -24.67 13.68
N GLY A 154 -4.04 -23.78 14.63
CA GLY A 154 -3.14 -24.05 15.74
C GLY A 154 -1.66 -24.09 15.34
N ASN A 155 -1.31 -23.68 14.12
CA ASN A 155 0.06 -23.65 13.64
C ASN A 155 0.74 -22.32 14.03
N LYS A 156 1.19 -22.24 15.28
CA LYS A 156 1.89 -21.07 15.85
C LYS A 156 3.12 -20.66 15.03
N SER A 157 3.92 -21.64 14.58
CA SER A 157 5.15 -21.37 13.83
C SER A 157 4.84 -20.63 12.53
N GLU A 158 3.81 -21.07 11.81
CA GLU A 158 3.39 -20.43 10.57
C GLU A 158 2.77 -19.04 10.83
N ALA A 159 2.04 -18.86 11.93
CA ALA A 159 1.49 -17.55 12.29
C ALA A 159 2.60 -16.52 12.58
N VAL A 160 3.64 -16.91 13.33
CA VAL A 160 4.82 -16.07 13.59
C VAL A 160 5.56 -15.74 12.30
N LYS A 161 5.72 -16.71 11.39
CA LYS A 161 6.32 -16.48 10.07
C LYS A 161 5.56 -15.43 9.27
N TYR A 162 4.23 -15.46 9.24
CA TYR A 162 3.44 -14.44 8.55
C TYR A 162 3.56 -13.06 9.21
N LEU A 163 3.60 -12.99 10.55
CA LEU A 163 3.87 -11.72 11.25
C LEU A 163 5.26 -11.16 10.91
N GLU A 164 6.29 -12.00 10.81
CA GLU A 164 7.64 -11.59 10.40
C GLU A 164 7.66 -11.07 8.95
N MET A 165 6.92 -11.72 8.04
CA MET A 165 6.75 -11.23 6.67
C MET A 165 6.01 -9.90 6.60
N GLN A 166 4.98 -9.71 7.43
CA GLN A 166 4.28 -8.42 7.56
C GLN A 166 5.24 -7.33 8.04
N LYS A 167 6.06 -7.60 9.07
CA LYS A 167 7.07 -6.66 9.58
C LYS A 167 8.09 -6.29 8.50
N GLU A 168 8.61 -7.29 7.78
CA GLU A 168 9.59 -7.10 6.70
C GLU A 168 8.99 -6.20 5.61
N PHE A 169 7.80 -6.53 5.12
CA PHE A 169 7.14 -5.75 4.07
C PHE A 169 6.77 -4.34 4.53
N LEU A 170 6.21 -4.20 5.73
CA LEU A 170 5.80 -2.93 6.28
C LEU A 170 6.99 -1.95 6.41
N ASN A 171 8.12 -2.41 6.93
CA ASN A 171 9.30 -1.58 7.14
C ASN A 171 10.06 -1.26 5.85
N GLU A 172 10.24 -2.26 5.00
CA GLU A 172 11.06 -2.11 3.78
C GLU A 172 10.29 -1.41 2.66
N HIS A 173 8.96 -1.57 2.62
CA HIS A 173 8.10 -1.05 1.55
C HIS A 173 7.10 -0.03 2.10
N LEU A 174 5.91 -0.47 2.49
CA LEU A 174 4.76 0.40 2.72
C LEU A 174 5.06 1.64 3.60
N ALA A 175 5.69 1.48 4.77
CA ALA A 175 5.99 2.59 5.67
C ALA A 175 7.12 3.51 5.17
N ALA A 176 7.97 3.05 4.25
CA ALA A 176 9.11 3.81 3.74
C ALA A 176 8.69 4.98 2.82
N TRP A 177 7.45 4.98 2.31
CA TRP A 177 7.00 5.98 1.34
C TRP A 177 5.58 6.53 1.57
N VAL A 178 4.71 5.79 2.28
CA VAL A 178 3.31 6.17 2.56
C VAL A 178 3.20 7.57 3.16
N GLU A 179 4.12 7.98 4.02
CA GLU A 179 4.10 9.31 4.63
C GLU A 179 4.18 10.43 3.59
N LYS A 180 5.11 10.33 2.63
CA LYS A 180 5.28 11.32 1.57
C LYS A 180 4.09 11.30 0.62
N PHE A 181 3.60 10.12 0.26
CA PHE A 181 2.42 9.96 -0.60
C PHE A 181 1.18 10.61 0.04
N CYS A 182 0.85 10.22 1.28
CA CYS A 182 -0.34 10.72 1.97
C CYS A 182 -0.28 12.24 2.19
N THR A 183 0.90 12.79 2.50
CA THR A 183 1.08 14.24 2.64
C THR A 183 0.71 14.97 1.34
N LYS A 184 1.17 14.49 0.18
CA LYS A 184 0.78 15.07 -1.11
C LYS A 184 -0.71 14.95 -1.39
N VAL A 185 -1.34 13.83 -1.00
CA VAL A 185 -2.79 13.64 -1.18
C VAL A 185 -3.56 14.64 -0.33
N GLU A 186 -3.16 14.84 0.92
CA GLU A 186 -3.79 15.83 1.81
C GLU A 186 -3.68 17.26 1.28
N GLU A 187 -2.53 17.63 0.75
CA GLU A 187 -2.27 18.97 0.20
C GLU A 187 -3.08 19.26 -1.07
N ARG A 188 -3.37 18.23 -1.89
CA ARG A 188 -3.92 18.41 -3.23
C ARG A 188 -5.36 17.93 -3.40
N ALA A 189 -5.87 17.09 -2.51
CA ALA A 189 -7.25 16.60 -2.56
C ALA A 189 -8.23 17.77 -2.42
N GLN A 190 -9.24 17.79 -3.27
CA GLN A 190 -10.34 18.77 -3.25
C GLN A 190 -11.41 18.34 -2.25
N TYR A 191 -11.70 17.04 -2.22
CA TYR A 191 -12.71 16.45 -1.34
C TYR A 191 -12.12 15.96 -0.02
N ASP A 192 -12.86 16.14 1.06
CA ASP A 192 -12.44 15.70 2.40
C ASP A 192 -12.26 14.19 2.49
N PHE A 193 -12.95 13.41 1.66
CA PHE A 193 -12.79 11.96 1.61
C PHE A 193 -11.32 11.55 1.46
N TYR A 194 -10.64 11.97 0.38
CA TYR A 194 -9.24 11.58 0.15
C TYR A 194 -8.28 12.21 1.14
N ARG A 195 -8.59 13.41 1.69
CA ARG A 195 -7.81 14.01 2.80
C ARG A 195 -7.88 13.14 4.06
N ILE A 196 -9.08 12.72 4.46
CA ILE A 196 -9.30 11.88 5.64
C ILE A 196 -8.69 10.50 5.41
N MET A 197 -8.87 9.91 4.23
CA MET A 197 -8.31 8.60 3.91
C MET A 197 -6.78 8.61 3.89
N ALA A 198 -6.15 9.64 3.33
CA ALA A 198 -4.70 9.80 3.40
C ALA A 198 -4.18 9.87 4.85
N ARG A 199 -4.85 10.65 5.71
CA ARG A 199 -4.52 10.68 7.15
C ARG A 199 -4.68 9.32 7.79
N LEU A 200 -5.82 8.67 7.57
CA LEU A 200 -6.12 7.36 8.14
C LEU A 200 -5.07 6.32 7.73
N THR A 201 -4.72 6.27 6.45
CA THR A 201 -3.70 5.36 5.92
C THR A 201 -2.34 5.62 6.56
N ARG A 202 -1.89 6.88 6.63
CA ARG A 202 -0.61 7.22 7.26
C ARG A 202 -0.58 6.82 8.74
N GLU A 203 -1.59 7.20 9.50
CA GLU A 203 -1.63 6.91 10.94
C GLU A 203 -1.77 5.41 11.22
N TYR A 204 -2.54 4.69 10.40
CA TYR A 204 -2.67 3.24 10.52
C TYR A 204 -1.34 2.52 10.23
N VAL A 205 -0.65 2.88 9.15
CA VAL A 205 0.66 2.31 8.81
C VAL A 205 1.70 2.59 9.91
N ARG A 206 1.69 3.80 10.50
CA ARG A 206 2.56 4.14 11.64
C ARG A 206 2.25 3.32 12.89
N LEU A 207 0.97 3.17 13.22
CA LEU A 207 0.52 2.34 14.34
C LEU A 207 0.99 0.89 14.16
N GLU A 208 0.76 0.32 12.97
CA GLU A 208 1.17 -1.03 12.64
C GLU A 208 2.69 -1.21 12.75
N GLN A 209 3.47 -0.23 12.29
CA GLN A 209 4.93 -0.27 12.37
C GLN A 209 5.44 -0.26 13.82
N ALA A 210 4.76 0.48 14.70
CA ALA A 210 5.10 0.55 16.12
C ALA A 210 4.72 -0.73 16.89
N GLU A 211 3.63 -1.39 16.51
CA GLU A 211 3.06 -2.52 17.27
C GLU A 211 3.53 -3.91 16.78
N ILE A 212 3.93 -4.05 15.51
CA ILE A 212 4.20 -5.35 14.88
C ILE A 212 5.26 -6.18 15.62
N GLU A 213 6.28 -5.54 16.21
CA GLU A 213 7.29 -6.23 17.01
C GLU A 213 6.68 -6.87 18.25
N SER A 214 5.84 -6.11 18.97
CA SER A 214 5.15 -6.61 20.15
C SER A 214 4.24 -7.77 19.81
N PHE A 215 3.59 -7.76 18.65
CA PHE A 215 2.76 -8.88 18.18
C PHE A 215 3.60 -10.14 18.00
N ILE A 216 4.78 -10.03 17.38
CA ILE A 216 5.72 -11.15 17.17
C ILE A 216 6.23 -11.70 18.52
N GLU A 217 6.67 -10.83 19.43
CA GLU A 217 7.16 -11.24 20.75
C GLU A 217 6.08 -11.96 21.54
N ASN A 218 4.89 -11.38 21.62
CA ASN A 218 3.76 -11.99 22.32
C ASN A 218 3.31 -13.30 21.68
N ALA A 219 3.35 -13.40 20.35
CA ALA A 219 3.05 -14.63 19.63
C ALA A 219 4.06 -15.73 19.97
N LYS A 220 5.37 -15.41 20.03
CA LYS A 220 6.44 -16.36 20.39
C LYS A 220 6.32 -16.92 21.81
N LEU A 221 5.64 -16.21 22.71
CA LEU A 221 5.41 -16.65 24.10
C LEU A 221 4.17 -17.55 24.32
N LEU A 222 3.37 -17.83 23.28
CA LEU A 222 2.18 -18.69 23.36
C LEU A 222 2.47 -20.19 23.39
#